data_AF-A0A1M3IST6-F1
#
_entry.id   AF-A0A1M3IST6-F1
#
_cell.length_a   1.000
_cell.length_b   1.000
_cell.length_c   1.000
_cell.angle_alpha   90.00
_cell.angle_beta   90.00
_cell.angle_gamma   90.00
#
_symmetry.space_group_name_H-M   'P 1'
#
loop_
_entity.id
_entity.type
_entity.pdbx_description
1 polymer ?
#
loop_
_entity_poly.entity_id
_entity_poly.type
_entity_poly.pdbx_seq_one_letter_code
_entity_poly.pdbx_strand_id
1 'polypeptide(L)'
;MRKIIFFIQYNLIILCFFGTTSVQCTEHSLSYDSDPDNPHLRQEANTLKYDLTADFRLHRFTHGDIIYVYGTSTSGKTTFTRKLAKLLPEYTLVPTRDLKAEYSAKIINEVCPEEYAYVSKFISIDIVLIYLFGDILSIQAIQKNSLINHNYEAIVDNLDKIKSKNNLLKSRYNPIEQAHYVFNHVFMLSQKNINVIFDNLDALEFFRYMSIYNIHCPLHSLLMYCPPNILLERVMKRNSIAIDKDLVDKRSLMRPLETFINIYKSTENELFIDEIQRDFLIETFRTAYSASQGEGDNHPMSKLTWQQIINSLDSNFGINTSIKIESKYPYCMLLDSSKETAETLALRISQLASRK
;
A
#
# COMPACT_ATOMS: atom_id res chain seq x y z
N MET A 1 -11.59 -24.09 -35.73
CA MET A 1 -12.22 -23.19 -34.74
C MET A 1 -11.43 -21.89 -34.67
N ARG A 2 -12.09 -20.76 -34.95
CA ARG A 2 -11.46 -19.45 -35.13
C ARG A 2 -11.10 -18.85 -33.76
N LYS A 3 -9.82 -18.51 -33.56
CA LYS A 3 -9.33 -17.73 -32.41
C LYS A 3 -9.76 -16.27 -32.59
N ILE A 4 -10.59 -15.75 -31.70
CA ILE A 4 -10.90 -14.32 -31.62
C ILE A 4 -9.89 -13.70 -30.67
N ILE A 5 -8.95 -12.93 -31.22
CA ILE A 5 -8.02 -12.06 -30.49
C ILE A 5 -8.68 -10.69 -30.44
N PHE A 6 -9.10 -10.24 -29.25
CA PHE A 6 -9.59 -8.86 -29.09
C PHE A 6 -8.39 -7.91 -28.97
N PHE A 7 -8.18 -7.12 -30.03
CA PHE A 7 -7.47 -5.84 -29.96
C PHE A 7 -8.46 -4.81 -29.39
N ILE A 8 -8.25 -4.39 -28.14
CA ILE A 8 -8.96 -3.22 -27.60
C ILE A 8 -8.11 -1.99 -27.93
N GLN A 9 -8.48 -1.31 -29.02
CA GLN A 9 -8.04 0.06 -29.29
C GLN A 9 -8.85 1.03 -28.41
N TYR A 10 -8.16 2.01 -27.86
CA TYR A 10 -8.65 3.03 -26.92
C TYR A 10 -9.92 3.74 -27.40
N ASN A 11 -10.94 3.77 -26.52
CA ASN A 11 -11.78 4.94 -26.24
C ASN A 11 -12.64 4.65 -25.00
N LEU A 12 -12.47 5.47 -23.96
CA LEU A 12 -13.53 5.94 -23.06
C LEU A 12 -14.73 4.99 -22.82
N ILE A 13 -14.63 4.04 -21.89
CA ILE A 13 -15.84 3.49 -21.25
C ILE A 13 -16.16 4.38 -20.06
N ILE A 14 -16.89 5.45 -20.36
CA ILE A 14 -17.81 6.05 -19.40
C ILE A 14 -18.96 5.04 -19.27
N LEU A 15 -18.99 4.31 -18.16
CA LEU A 15 -20.24 3.70 -17.70
C LEU A 15 -21.03 4.78 -16.97
N CYS A 16 -21.70 5.61 -17.78
CA CYS A 16 -22.85 6.38 -17.35
C CYS A 16 -23.95 5.39 -16.97
N PHE A 17 -24.12 5.11 -15.68
CA PHE A 17 -25.43 4.70 -15.17
C PHE A 17 -26.22 5.98 -14.83
N PHE A 18 -26.81 6.60 -15.86
CA PHE A 18 -27.99 7.44 -15.66
C PHE A 18 -29.22 6.56 -15.81
N GLY A 19 -29.56 5.88 -14.71
CA GLY A 19 -30.94 5.46 -14.49
C GLY A 19 -31.67 6.62 -13.85
N THR A 20 -32.53 7.30 -14.61
CA THR A 20 -33.51 8.25 -14.09
C THR A 20 -34.51 7.51 -13.21
N THR A 21 -34.17 7.33 -11.96
CA THR A 21 -35.13 7.16 -10.87
C THR A 21 -34.80 8.24 -9.86
N SER A 22 -35.73 9.17 -9.67
CA SER A 22 -35.74 10.07 -8.52
C SER A 22 -35.59 9.22 -7.25
N VAL A 23 -34.38 9.14 -6.72
CA VAL A 23 -34.18 8.63 -5.36
C VAL A 23 -34.64 9.76 -4.46
N GLN A 24 -35.87 9.64 -3.97
CA GLN A 24 -36.21 10.27 -2.69
C GLN A 24 -35.15 9.80 -1.70
N CYS A 25 -34.35 10.74 -1.18
CA CYS A 25 -33.55 10.50 0.02
C CYS A 25 -34.53 10.20 1.15
N THR A 26 -34.89 8.93 1.33
CA THR A 26 -35.32 8.44 2.63
C THR A 26 -34.09 8.42 3.51
N GLU A 27 -34.05 9.36 4.46
CA GLU A 27 -33.15 9.30 5.60
C GLU A 27 -33.30 7.94 6.27
N HIS A 28 -32.40 7.00 5.95
CA HIS A 28 -32.11 5.93 6.88
C HIS A 28 -31.17 6.52 7.92
N SER A 29 -31.78 7.02 9.00
CA SER A 29 -31.10 7.23 10.27
C SER A 29 -30.43 5.92 10.67
N LEU A 30 -29.12 5.82 10.44
CA LEU A 30 -28.27 4.93 11.22
C LEU A 30 -28.27 5.50 12.63
N SER A 31 -29.21 5.03 13.47
CA SER A 31 -29.15 5.26 14.90
C SER A 31 -27.92 4.51 15.42
N TYR A 32 -26.79 5.20 15.47
CA TYR A 32 -25.73 4.84 16.39
C TYR A 32 -26.29 5.09 17.79
N ASP A 33 -26.45 4.03 18.57
CA ASP A 33 -26.61 4.15 20.02
C ASP A 33 -25.35 4.85 20.55
N SER A 34 -25.46 6.17 20.68
CA SER A 34 -24.45 7.00 21.31
C SER A 34 -24.54 6.73 22.80
N ASP A 35 -23.64 5.91 23.31
CA ASP A 35 -23.35 5.81 24.74
C ASP A 35 -23.02 7.23 25.25
N PRO A 36 -23.89 7.86 26.06
CA PRO A 36 -23.75 9.25 26.46
C PRO A 36 -22.57 9.49 27.41
N ASP A 37 -21.92 8.43 27.90
CA ASP A 37 -20.84 8.49 28.90
C ASP A 37 -19.43 8.27 28.32
N ASN A 38 -19.25 8.28 26.99
CA ASN A 38 -17.93 8.19 26.38
C ASN A 38 -17.38 9.57 25.94
N PRO A 39 -16.61 10.29 26.79
CA PRO A 39 -16.08 11.62 26.48
C PRO A 39 -15.04 11.62 25.34
N HIS A 40 -14.48 10.48 24.94
CA HIS A 40 -13.49 10.40 23.86
C HIS A 40 -14.11 10.66 22.48
N LEU A 41 -15.39 10.34 22.27
CA LEU A 41 -16.07 10.57 20.99
C LEU A 41 -16.46 12.04 20.77
N ARG A 42 -16.61 12.84 21.85
CA ARG A 42 -16.94 14.27 21.73
C ARG A 42 -15.72 15.15 21.45
N GLN A 43 -14.51 14.68 21.71
CA GLN A 43 -13.30 15.47 21.51
C GLN A 43 -12.70 15.33 20.11
N GLU A 44 -12.99 14.24 19.37
CA GLU A 44 -12.51 14.04 18.00
C GLU A 44 -13.25 14.89 16.94
N ALA A 45 -14.37 15.51 17.30
CA ALA A 45 -15.14 16.35 16.37
C ALA A 45 -14.60 17.79 16.21
N ASN A 46 -13.59 18.22 16.98
CA ASN A 46 -13.29 19.65 17.14
C ASN A 46 -11.84 20.09 16.87
N THR A 47 -11.03 19.38 16.06
CA THR A 47 -9.71 19.90 15.66
C THR A 47 -9.24 19.57 14.24
N LEU A 48 -10.15 19.52 13.26
CA LEU A 48 -9.82 19.61 11.84
C LEU A 48 -10.48 20.86 11.23
N LYS A 49 -9.89 22.03 11.48
CA LYS A 49 -10.09 23.20 10.59
C LYS A 49 -9.13 23.07 9.40
N TYR A 50 -9.41 22.12 8.53
CA TYR A 50 -9.27 22.39 7.10
C TYR A 50 -10.62 22.94 6.65
N ASP A 51 -10.60 23.94 5.79
CA ASP A 51 -11.79 24.55 5.21
C ASP A 51 -12.55 23.51 4.36
N LEU A 52 -13.37 22.69 5.02
CA LEU A 52 -14.32 21.74 4.41
C LEU A 52 -15.50 22.46 3.75
N THR A 53 -15.52 23.80 3.82
CA THR A 53 -16.43 24.66 3.05
C THR A 53 -15.79 25.19 1.77
N ALA A 54 -14.57 24.76 1.41
CA ALA A 54 -14.06 24.95 0.06
C ALA A 54 -14.98 24.20 -0.90
N ASP A 55 -15.84 24.97 -1.60
CA ASP A 55 -16.64 24.63 -2.77
C ASP A 55 -16.42 23.20 -3.28
N PHE A 56 -17.50 22.43 -3.49
CA PHE A 56 -17.52 21.24 -4.35
C PHE A 56 -17.10 21.61 -5.79
N ARG A 57 -15.83 21.95 -5.99
CA ARG A 57 -15.20 22.14 -7.28
C ARG A 57 -14.84 20.75 -7.74
N LEU A 58 -15.49 20.31 -8.81
CA LEU A 58 -14.99 19.19 -9.58
C LEU A 58 -13.53 19.50 -9.94
N HIS A 59 -12.59 18.87 -9.26
CA HIS A 59 -11.18 18.93 -9.65
C HIS A 59 -11.02 17.94 -10.80
N ARG A 60 -11.25 18.42 -12.03
CA ARG A 60 -10.83 17.71 -13.25
C ARG A 60 -9.35 17.98 -13.45
N PHE A 61 -8.52 16.98 -13.17
CA PHE A 61 -7.09 16.98 -13.42
C PHE A 61 -6.85 16.49 -14.86
N THR A 62 -6.89 17.38 -15.85
CA THR A 62 -6.86 16.96 -17.28
C THR A 62 -5.48 17.00 -17.95
N HIS A 63 -4.36 16.81 -17.23
CA HIS A 63 -3.07 17.19 -17.82
C HIS A 63 -1.94 16.14 -17.82
N GLY A 64 -1.83 15.20 -16.88
CA GLY A 64 -0.77 14.16 -16.90
C GLY A 64 -1.31 12.75 -16.71
N ASP A 65 -0.81 11.78 -17.49
CA ASP A 65 -1.19 10.37 -17.35
C ASP A 65 -0.64 9.78 -16.05
N ILE A 66 -1.46 9.03 -15.32
CA ILE A 66 -1.08 8.34 -14.09
C ILE A 66 -1.11 6.83 -14.31
N ILE A 67 0.04 6.17 -14.19
CA ILE A 67 0.15 4.71 -14.10
C ILE A 67 0.23 4.33 -12.62
N TYR A 68 -0.84 3.74 -12.12
CA TYR A 68 -0.94 3.23 -10.76
C TYR A 68 -0.75 1.72 -10.74
N VAL A 69 0.31 1.24 -10.07
CA VAL A 69 0.55 -0.20 -9.93
C VAL A 69 0.21 -0.66 -8.53
N TYR A 70 -0.71 -1.60 -8.42
CA TYR A 70 -1.12 -2.19 -7.13
C TYR A 70 -1.10 -3.71 -7.17
N GLY A 71 -1.20 -4.32 -5.99
CA GLY A 71 -0.95 -5.75 -5.80
C GLY A 71 -0.34 -6.03 -4.44
N THR A 72 -0.21 -7.30 -4.10
CA THR A 72 0.27 -7.75 -2.78
C THR A 72 1.73 -7.36 -2.53
N SER A 73 2.13 -7.26 -1.25
CA SER A 73 3.54 -7.10 -0.92
C SER A 73 4.35 -8.24 -1.54
N THR A 74 5.54 -7.95 -2.07
CA THR A 74 6.42 -8.95 -2.72
C THR A 74 5.92 -9.49 -4.08
N SER A 75 4.84 -8.94 -4.66
CA SER A 75 4.44 -9.26 -6.05
C SER A 75 5.34 -8.64 -7.14
N GLY A 76 6.39 -7.89 -6.77
CA GLY A 76 7.35 -7.33 -7.74
C GLY A 76 7.02 -5.93 -8.28
N LYS A 77 5.99 -5.25 -7.74
CA LYS A 77 5.56 -3.89 -8.15
C LYS A 77 6.72 -2.90 -8.29
N THR A 78 7.51 -2.71 -7.23
CA THR A 78 8.61 -1.74 -7.20
C THR A 78 9.69 -2.05 -8.25
N THR A 79 9.97 -3.33 -8.50
CA THR A 79 10.92 -3.75 -9.55
C THR A 79 10.35 -3.45 -10.94
N PHE A 80 9.06 -3.70 -11.13
CA PHE A 80 8.34 -3.40 -12.36
C PHE A 80 8.27 -1.90 -12.64
N THR A 81 7.84 -1.06 -11.69
CA THR A 81 7.72 0.39 -11.88
C THR A 81 9.07 1.04 -12.20
N ARG A 82 10.14 0.61 -11.54
CA ARG A 82 11.52 1.06 -11.84
C ARG A 82 11.97 0.70 -13.26
N LYS A 83 11.61 -0.48 -13.76
CA LYS A 83 11.93 -0.90 -15.14
C LYS A 83 11.09 -0.15 -16.15
N LEU A 84 9.80 0.01 -15.87
CA LEU A 84 8.88 0.74 -16.74
C LEU A 84 9.31 2.20 -16.89
N ALA A 85 9.68 2.88 -15.81
CA ALA A 85 10.16 4.26 -15.85
C ALA A 85 11.45 4.45 -16.67
N LYS A 86 12.29 3.41 -16.78
CA LYS A 86 13.46 3.44 -17.68
C LYS A 86 13.09 3.32 -19.16
N LEU A 87 11.98 2.64 -19.45
CA LEU A 87 11.48 2.44 -20.81
C LEU A 87 10.54 3.57 -21.27
N LEU A 88 9.99 4.33 -20.32
CA LEU A 88 9.12 5.48 -20.53
C LEU A 88 9.74 6.73 -19.85
N PRO A 89 10.82 7.30 -20.40
CA PRO A 89 11.56 8.40 -19.78
C PRO A 89 10.74 9.70 -19.61
N GLU A 90 9.62 9.82 -20.33
CA GLU A 90 8.65 10.89 -20.19
C GLU A 90 7.76 10.76 -18.95
N TYR A 91 7.78 9.60 -18.26
CA TYR A 91 7.09 9.39 -17.00
C TYR A 91 8.04 9.59 -15.81
N THR A 92 7.57 10.33 -14.81
CA THR A 92 8.26 10.49 -13.53
C THR A 92 7.87 9.35 -12.58
N LEU A 93 8.87 8.60 -12.11
CA LEU A 93 8.66 7.62 -11.06
C LEU A 93 8.56 8.32 -9.70
N VAL A 94 7.40 8.20 -9.04
CA VAL A 94 7.23 8.74 -7.68
C VAL A 94 7.74 7.73 -6.65
N PRO A 95 8.76 8.08 -5.84
CA PRO A 95 9.32 7.19 -4.84
C PRO A 95 8.43 7.16 -3.59
N THR A 96 7.41 6.30 -3.58
CA THR A 96 6.40 6.27 -2.51
C THR A 96 6.98 6.01 -1.12
N ARG A 97 8.06 5.23 -1.01
CA ARG A 97 8.77 5.02 0.25
C ARG A 97 9.37 6.32 0.79
N ASP A 98 10.03 7.09 -0.07
CA ASP A 98 10.74 8.31 0.33
C ASP A 98 9.73 9.38 0.77
N LEU A 99 8.60 9.50 0.08
CA LEU A 99 7.52 10.41 0.49
C LEU A 99 6.85 10.00 1.82
N LYS A 100 6.70 8.69 2.06
CA LYS A 100 6.23 8.19 3.37
C LYS A 100 7.22 8.55 4.47
N ALA A 101 8.51 8.42 4.19
CA ALA A 101 9.56 8.78 5.12
C ALA A 101 9.60 10.29 5.39
N GLU A 102 9.42 11.12 4.36
CA GLU A 102 9.30 12.57 4.47
C GLU A 102 8.12 12.99 5.37
N TYR A 103 6.94 12.38 5.18
CA TYR A 103 5.81 12.64 6.07
C TYR A 103 6.14 12.29 7.52
N SER A 104 6.75 11.12 7.77
CA SER A 104 7.12 10.75 9.14
C SER A 104 8.21 11.65 9.72
N ALA A 105 9.15 12.12 8.90
CA ALA A 105 10.18 13.08 9.27
C ALA A 105 9.56 14.39 9.79
N LYS A 106 8.54 14.88 9.07
CA LYS A 106 7.81 16.09 9.46
C LYS A 106 7.20 15.94 10.85
N ILE A 107 6.54 14.81 11.13
CA ILE A 107 5.94 14.54 12.45
C ILE A 107 7.01 14.47 13.55
N ILE A 108 8.15 13.81 13.29
CA ILE A 108 9.25 13.73 14.27
C ILE A 108 9.83 15.12 14.55
N ASN A 109 10.05 15.93 13.51
CA ASN A 109 10.56 17.29 13.63
C ASN A 109 9.59 18.20 14.40
N GLU A 110 8.28 18.02 14.26
CA GLU A 110 7.28 18.78 15.03
C GLU A 110 7.31 18.44 16.53
N VAL A 111 7.65 17.21 16.89
CA VAL A 111 7.63 16.71 18.28
C VAL A 111 8.98 16.81 18.99
N CYS A 112 10.08 16.62 18.26
CA CYS A 112 11.46 16.60 18.73
C CYS A 112 12.38 17.35 17.75
N PRO A 113 12.20 18.67 17.55
CA PRO A 113 12.93 19.41 16.52
C PRO A 113 14.44 19.38 16.72
N GLU A 114 14.92 19.49 17.95
CA GLU A 114 16.36 19.54 18.27
C GLU A 114 17.02 18.18 18.06
N GLU A 115 16.42 17.11 18.59
CA GLU A 115 16.94 15.75 18.46
C GLU A 115 16.87 15.29 16.99
N TYR A 116 15.79 15.63 16.29
CA TYR A 116 15.67 15.35 14.86
C TYR A 116 16.73 16.08 14.04
N ALA A 117 16.95 17.37 14.30
CA ALA A 117 17.97 18.17 13.62
C ALA A 117 19.39 17.67 13.89
N TYR A 118 19.65 17.07 15.06
CA TYR A 118 20.92 16.43 15.35
C TYR A 118 21.07 15.11 14.59
N VAL A 119 20.11 14.20 14.75
CA VAL A 119 20.16 12.84 14.18
C VAL A 119 20.18 12.85 12.65
N SER A 120 19.40 13.73 12.02
CA SER A 120 19.31 13.85 10.55
C SER A 120 20.61 14.31 9.88
N LYS A 121 21.59 14.85 10.63
CA LYS A 121 22.93 15.16 10.12
C LYS A 121 23.79 13.92 9.91
N PHE A 122 23.46 12.82 10.58
CA PHE A 122 24.32 11.65 10.70
C PHE A 122 23.72 10.38 10.11
N ILE A 123 22.40 10.23 10.13
CA ILE A 123 21.71 9.06 9.59
C ILE A 123 20.49 9.47 8.77
N SER A 124 20.12 8.63 7.79
CA SER A 124 18.94 8.88 6.97
C SER A 124 17.64 8.67 7.76
N ILE A 125 16.58 9.35 7.36
CA ILE A 125 15.26 9.25 7.99
C ILE A 125 14.74 7.81 8.02
N ASP A 126 14.98 7.03 6.96
CA ASP A 126 14.57 5.62 6.91
C ASP A 126 15.13 4.80 8.08
N ILE A 127 16.38 5.08 8.48
CA ILE A 127 17.02 4.41 9.62
C ILE A 127 16.39 4.89 10.93
N VAL A 128 16.07 6.18 11.04
CA VAL A 128 15.33 6.73 12.21
C VAL A 128 13.97 6.05 12.34
N LEU A 129 13.23 5.87 11.26
CA LEU A 129 11.92 5.22 11.28
C LEU A 129 12.01 3.75 11.64
N ILE A 130 13.01 3.04 11.12
CA ILE A 130 13.29 1.66 11.51
C ILE A 130 13.61 1.59 13.02
N TYR A 131 14.36 2.56 13.56
CA TYR A 131 14.68 2.62 14.98
C TYR A 131 13.45 2.90 15.87
N LEU A 132 12.58 3.81 15.44
CA LEU A 132 11.41 4.22 16.22
C LEU A 132 10.27 3.19 16.19
N PHE A 133 10.13 2.45 15.09
CA PHE A 133 9.01 1.53 14.87
C PHE A 133 9.41 0.04 14.86
N GLY A 134 10.68 -0.30 15.10
CA GLY A 134 11.19 -1.67 15.23
C GLY A 134 11.92 -1.92 16.55
N ASP A 135 11.72 -3.08 17.18
CA ASP A 135 12.08 -3.27 18.60
C ASP A 135 13.46 -3.90 18.89
N ILE A 136 14.12 -4.59 17.94
CA ILE A 136 15.39 -5.34 18.23
C ILE A 136 16.50 -5.11 17.19
N LEU A 137 16.16 -4.88 15.92
CA LEU A 137 17.12 -4.77 14.80
C LEU A 137 17.71 -3.35 14.62
N SER A 138 17.32 -2.42 15.48
CA SER A 138 17.52 -0.97 15.37
C SER A 138 18.95 -0.51 15.68
N ILE A 139 19.61 -1.17 16.63
CA ILE A 139 20.96 -0.82 17.09
C ILE A 139 22.03 -1.26 16.07
N GLN A 140 21.87 -2.44 15.46
CA GLN A 140 22.81 -2.98 14.47
C GLN A 140 22.82 -2.18 13.16
N ALA A 141 21.66 -1.66 12.74
CA ALA A 141 21.54 -0.80 11.54
C ALA A 141 22.32 0.51 11.67
N ILE A 142 22.34 1.07 12.88
CA ILE A 142 23.09 2.29 13.23
C ILE A 142 24.59 1.96 13.31
N GLN A 143 24.95 0.83 13.93
CA GLN A 143 26.35 0.36 14.03
C GLN A 143 26.98 0.05 12.66
N LYS A 144 26.24 -0.54 11.71
CA LYS A 144 26.74 -0.85 10.35
C LYS A 144 26.89 0.38 9.45
N ASN A 145 26.18 1.47 9.72
CA ASN A 145 26.34 2.76 9.02
C ASN A 145 27.50 3.61 9.59
N SER A 146 28.36 3.05 10.45
CA SER A 146 29.43 3.75 11.14
C SER A 146 30.57 4.21 10.22
N LEU A 147 30.29 5.29 9.48
CA LEU A 147 31.27 6.33 9.15
C LEU A 147 31.50 7.29 10.32
N ILE A 148 30.87 7.10 11.50
CA ILE A 148 30.91 8.07 12.60
C ILE A 148 31.00 7.38 13.97
N ASN A 149 32.16 6.82 14.31
CA ASN A 149 32.41 6.27 15.65
C ASN A 149 32.42 7.34 16.76
N HIS A 150 32.58 8.63 16.44
CA HIS A 150 32.74 9.68 17.46
C HIS A 150 31.43 10.25 18.00
N ASN A 151 30.29 10.05 17.31
CA ASN A 151 28.99 10.59 17.71
C ASN A 151 27.96 9.49 17.98
N TYR A 152 28.36 8.22 17.98
CA TYR A 152 27.43 7.10 18.10
C TYR A 152 26.57 7.18 19.37
N GLU A 153 27.20 7.36 20.54
CA GLU A 153 26.50 7.48 21.82
C GLU A 153 25.51 8.64 21.79
N ALA A 154 25.94 9.81 21.30
CA ALA A 154 25.07 10.97 21.18
C ALA A 154 23.90 10.77 20.20
N ILE A 155 24.10 10.03 19.10
CA ILE A 155 23.01 9.70 18.16
C ILE A 155 22.00 8.77 18.84
N VAL A 156 22.47 7.73 19.53
CA VAL A 156 21.62 6.80 20.28
C VAL A 156 20.85 7.53 21.38
N ASP A 157 21.51 8.39 22.16
CA ASP A 157 20.86 9.19 23.21
C ASP A 157 19.74 10.07 22.64
N ASN A 158 19.98 10.73 21.50
CA ASN A 158 18.95 11.55 20.85
C ASN A 158 17.80 10.69 20.31
N LEU A 159 18.10 9.52 19.74
CA LEU A 159 17.08 8.58 19.30
C LEU A 159 16.24 8.04 20.46
N ASP A 160 16.84 7.79 21.61
CA ASP A 160 16.13 7.35 22.82
C ASP A 160 15.25 8.46 23.40
N LYS A 161 15.69 9.73 23.33
CA LYS A 161 14.83 10.89 23.65
C LYS A 161 13.65 11.03 22.68
N ILE A 162 13.85 10.75 21.39
CA ILE A 162 12.74 10.70 20.43
C ILE A 162 11.81 9.53 20.79
N LYS A 163 12.37 8.36 21.09
CA LYS A 163 11.63 7.16 21.49
C LYS A 163 10.86 7.36 22.80
N SER A 164 11.36 8.12 23.76
CA SER A 164 10.61 8.43 24.99
C SER A 164 9.35 9.26 24.71
N LYS A 165 9.28 9.96 23.57
CA LYS A 165 8.06 10.66 23.10
C LYS A 165 7.18 9.80 22.19
N ASN A 166 7.36 8.48 22.13
CA ASN A 166 6.63 7.58 21.22
C ASN A 166 5.10 7.70 21.35
N ASN A 167 4.55 7.94 22.55
CA ASN A 167 3.11 8.14 22.70
C ASN A 167 2.59 9.38 21.95
N LEU A 168 3.37 10.46 21.97
CA LEU A 168 3.04 11.70 21.26
C LEU A 168 3.27 11.56 19.74
N LEU A 169 4.32 10.83 19.34
CA LEU A 169 4.55 10.48 17.94
C LEU A 169 3.41 9.61 17.40
N LYS A 170 2.96 8.61 18.16
CA LYS A 170 1.84 7.73 17.80
C LYS A 170 0.51 8.48 17.71
N SER A 171 0.27 9.48 18.57
CA SER A 171 -0.95 10.28 18.49
C SER A 171 -0.97 11.24 17.30
N ARG A 172 0.22 11.63 16.80
CA ARG A 172 0.38 12.48 15.61
C ARG A 172 0.49 11.68 14.31
N TYR A 173 0.96 10.45 14.38
CA TYR A 173 1.19 9.61 13.21
C TYR A 173 -0.11 8.93 12.76
N ASN A 174 -0.57 9.29 11.57
CA ASN A 174 -1.73 8.68 10.96
C ASN A 174 -1.34 7.99 9.63
N PRO A 175 -1.38 6.64 9.54
CA PRO A 175 -1.07 5.91 8.30
C PRO A 175 -1.91 6.33 7.10
N ILE A 176 -3.17 6.75 7.33
CA ILE A 176 -4.07 7.22 6.28
C ILE A 176 -3.60 8.55 5.74
N GLU A 177 -3.26 9.52 6.61
CA GLU A 177 -2.72 10.80 6.19
C GLU A 177 -1.37 10.66 5.48
N GLN A 178 -0.52 9.72 5.92
CA GLN A 178 0.72 9.40 5.22
C GLN A 178 0.44 8.91 3.79
N ALA A 179 -0.56 8.05 3.59
CA ALA A 179 -0.97 7.60 2.26
C ALA A 179 -1.53 8.78 1.42
N HIS A 180 -2.37 9.62 2.02
CA HIS A 180 -2.95 10.80 1.38
C HIS A 180 -1.88 11.82 0.96
N TYR A 181 -0.81 11.98 1.75
CA TYR A 181 0.33 12.81 1.39
C TYR A 181 0.98 12.36 0.08
N VAL A 182 1.19 11.05 -0.08
CA VAL A 182 1.71 10.46 -1.33
C VAL A 182 0.73 10.67 -2.49
N PHE A 183 -0.56 10.43 -2.26
CA PHE A 183 -1.60 10.59 -3.29
C PHE A 183 -1.70 12.03 -3.78
N ASN A 184 -1.74 12.99 -2.85
CA ASN A 184 -1.77 14.40 -3.18
C ASN A 184 -0.55 14.80 -4.02
N HIS A 185 0.65 14.32 -3.67
CA HIS A 185 1.85 14.57 -4.47
C HIS A 185 1.71 14.06 -5.91
N VAL A 186 1.22 12.83 -6.09
CA VAL A 186 0.96 12.23 -7.42
C VAL A 186 -0.03 13.08 -8.22
N PHE A 187 -1.15 13.47 -7.62
CA PHE A 187 -2.17 14.26 -8.32
C PHE A 187 -1.69 15.67 -8.64
N MET A 188 -0.91 16.31 -7.76
CA MET A 188 -0.30 17.62 -8.02
C MET A 188 0.71 17.59 -9.18
N LEU A 189 1.47 16.50 -9.34
CA LEU A 189 2.33 16.33 -10.51
C LEU A 189 1.49 16.19 -11.79
N SER A 190 0.45 15.37 -11.77
CA SER A 190 -0.47 15.23 -12.91
C SER A 190 -1.16 16.56 -13.27
N GLN A 191 -1.54 17.41 -12.29
CA GLN A 191 -2.08 18.76 -12.59
C GLN A 191 -1.11 19.60 -13.41
N LYS A 192 0.19 19.43 -13.17
CA LYS A 192 1.28 20.15 -13.85
C LYS A 192 1.65 19.52 -15.19
N ASN A 193 0.79 18.66 -15.74
CA ASN A 193 1.02 17.97 -17.01
C ASN A 193 2.24 17.02 -16.98
N ILE A 194 2.58 16.49 -15.80
CA ILE A 194 3.66 15.52 -15.62
C ILE A 194 3.04 14.13 -15.58
N ASN A 195 3.52 13.23 -16.45
CA ASN A 195 3.13 11.83 -16.44
C ASN A 195 3.80 11.12 -15.27
N VAL A 196 3.06 10.29 -14.53
CA VAL A 196 3.52 9.69 -13.28
C VAL A 196 3.38 8.17 -13.31
N ILE A 197 4.41 7.47 -12.84
CA ILE A 197 4.35 6.05 -12.46
C ILE A 197 4.53 5.96 -10.95
N PHE A 198 3.68 5.22 -10.26
CA PHE A 198 3.88 4.94 -8.83
C PHE A 198 3.28 3.60 -8.43
N ASP A 199 3.86 2.96 -7.41
CA ASP A 199 3.29 1.80 -6.74
C ASP A 199 2.87 2.12 -5.30
N ASN A 200 1.63 1.76 -4.94
CA ASN A 200 1.18 1.76 -3.55
C ASN A 200 0.61 0.40 -3.15
N LEU A 201 0.67 0.11 -1.85
CA LEU A 201 0.14 -1.13 -1.27
C LEU A 201 -1.36 -1.04 -0.98
N ASP A 202 -1.90 0.16 -0.79
CA ASP A 202 -3.28 0.35 -0.36
C ASP A 202 -4.17 0.85 -1.51
N ALA A 203 -4.72 -0.10 -2.25
CA ALA A 203 -5.66 0.20 -3.33
C ALA A 203 -7.00 0.73 -2.80
N LEU A 204 -7.46 0.23 -1.63
CA LEU A 204 -8.67 0.73 -0.99
C LEU A 204 -8.53 2.23 -0.73
N GLU A 205 -7.46 2.62 -0.07
CA GLU A 205 -7.26 4.01 0.32
C GLU A 205 -7.07 4.92 -0.89
N PHE A 206 -6.40 4.44 -1.95
CA PHE A 206 -6.23 5.21 -3.18
C PHE A 206 -7.58 5.50 -3.86
N PHE A 207 -8.40 4.47 -4.10
CA PHE A 207 -9.69 4.66 -4.74
C PHE A 207 -10.69 5.41 -3.85
N ARG A 208 -10.63 5.20 -2.53
CA ARG A 208 -11.40 5.98 -1.56
C ARG A 208 -11.01 7.45 -1.60
N TYR A 209 -9.72 7.77 -1.62
CA TYR A 209 -9.22 9.13 -1.75
C TYR A 209 -9.75 9.79 -3.03
N MET A 210 -9.62 9.11 -4.19
CA MET A 210 -10.18 9.64 -5.44
C MET A 210 -11.68 9.91 -5.36
N SER A 211 -12.45 9.02 -4.72
CA SER A 211 -13.90 9.18 -4.57
C SER A 211 -14.26 10.33 -3.63
N ILE A 212 -13.62 10.44 -2.46
CA ILE A 212 -13.89 11.47 -1.46
C ILE A 212 -13.59 12.86 -2.03
N TYR A 213 -12.47 13.00 -2.74
CA TYR A 213 -12.02 14.27 -3.30
C TYR A 213 -12.49 14.50 -4.74
N ASN A 214 -13.39 13.64 -5.25
CA ASN A 214 -13.97 13.70 -6.60
C ASN A 214 -12.93 13.94 -7.71
N ILE A 215 -11.84 13.18 -7.64
CA ILE A 215 -10.68 13.33 -8.52
C ILE A 215 -10.93 12.60 -9.83
N HIS A 216 -10.87 13.34 -10.93
CA HIS A 216 -10.92 12.78 -12.27
C HIS A 216 -9.59 13.05 -12.99
N CYS A 217 -8.86 11.99 -13.32
CA CYS A 217 -7.58 12.04 -14.03
C CYS A 217 -7.45 10.87 -15.03
N PRO A 218 -6.58 10.99 -16.06
CA PRO A 218 -6.22 9.86 -16.91
C PRO A 218 -5.45 8.79 -16.10
N LEU A 219 -6.19 7.79 -15.59
CA LEU A 219 -5.65 6.72 -14.75
C LEU A 219 -5.52 5.40 -15.52
N HIS A 220 -4.34 4.81 -15.45
CA HIS A 220 -4.04 3.44 -15.90
C HIS A 220 -3.69 2.59 -14.68
N SER A 221 -4.70 1.91 -14.11
CA SER A 221 -4.50 1.03 -12.96
C SER A 221 -4.09 -0.38 -13.40
N LEU A 222 -2.88 -0.79 -13.01
CA LEU A 222 -2.29 -2.09 -13.34
C LEU A 222 -2.29 -2.97 -12.09
N LEU A 223 -2.87 -4.17 -12.20
CA LEU A 223 -2.90 -5.16 -11.14
C LEU A 223 -1.75 -6.14 -11.29
N MET A 224 -0.81 -6.13 -10.34
CA MET A 224 0.29 -7.09 -10.25
C MET A 224 -0.13 -8.31 -9.44
N TYR A 225 -0.56 -9.36 -10.14
CA TYR A 225 -0.95 -10.64 -9.58
C TYR A 225 0.26 -11.51 -9.23
N CYS A 226 0.12 -12.24 -8.14
CA CYS A 226 1.03 -13.29 -7.72
C CYS A 226 0.25 -14.29 -6.85
N PRO A 227 0.27 -15.59 -7.17
CA PRO A 227 -0.38 -16.61 -6.37
C PRO A 227 0.12 -16.64 -4.91
N PRO A 228 -0.73 -16.98 -3.92
CA PRO A 228 -0.39 -16.98 -2.50
C PRO A 228 0.86 -17.77 -2.12
N ASN A 229 1.04 -18.96 -2.68
CA ASN A 229 2.21 -19.82 -2.42
C ASN A 229 3.50 -19.18 -2.92
N ILE A 230 3.47 -18.56 -4.09
CA ILE A 230 4.63 -17.88 -4.67
C ILE A 230 4.95 -16.60 -3.86
N LEU A 231 3.92 -15.92 -3.34
CA LEU A 231 4.13 -14.81 -2.40
C LEU A 231 4.86 -15.27 -1.15
N LEU A 232 4.40 -16.36 -0.54
CA LEU A 232 5.02 -16.93 0.66
C LEU A 232 6.47 -17.36 0.37
N GLU A 233 6.70 -18.11 -0.70
CA GLU A 233 8.04 -18.54 -1.12
C GLU A 233 8.99 -17.36 -1.30
N ARG A 234 8.56 -16.29 -1.99
CA ARG A 234 9.38 -15.10 -2.22
C ARG A 234 9.72 -14.38 -0.92
N VAL A 235 8.79 -14.32 0.03
CA VAL A 235 9.02 -13.66 1.33
C VAL A 235 9.96 -14.51 2.18
N MET A 236 9.76 -15.83 2.23
CA MET A 236 10.66 -16.76 2.92
C MET A 236 12.07 -16.67 2.35
N LYS A 237 12.22 -16.69 1.01
CA LYS A 237 13.52 -16.51 0.35
C LYS A 237 14.17 -15.18 0.68
N ARG A 238 13.40 -14.09 0.69
CA ARG A 238 13.90 -12.76 1.09
C ARG A 238 14.37 -12.77 2.55
N ASN A 239 13.60 -13.37 3.44
CA ASN A 239 13.94 -13.46 4.86
C ASN A 239 15.18 -14.33 5.08
N SER A 240 15.31 -15.47 4.40
CA SER A 240 16.52 -16.29 4.42
C SER A 240 17.75 -15.48 4.01
N ILE A 241 17.68 -14.78 2.86
CA ILE A 241 18.78 -13.93 2.40
C ILE A 241 19.08 -12.82 3.42
N ALA A 242 18.05 -12.25 4.05
CA ALA A 242 18.22 -11.22 5.07
C ALA A 242 18.90 -11.78 6.32
N ILE A 243 18.54 -12.98 6.77
CA ILE A 243 19.19 -13.68 7.89
C ILE A 243 20.64 -14.00 7.54
N ASP A 244 20.88 -14.63 6.38
CA ASP A 244 22.22 -15.05 5.94
C ASP A 244 23.19 -13.87 5.79
N LYS A 245 22.68 -12.71 5.37
CA LYS A 245 23.46 -11.48 5.16
C LYS A 245 23.38 -10.50 6.32
N ASP A 246 22.69 -10.86 7.41
CA ASP A 246 22.45 -10.00 8.56
C ASP A 246 21.93 -8.60 8.13
N LEU A 247 20.90 -8.62 7.28
CA LEU A 247 20.20 -7.45 6.75
C LEU A 247 18.91 -7.18 7.53
N VAL A 248 18.62 -5.89 7.71
CA VAL A 248 17.47 -5.36 8.48
C VAL A 248 16.12 -5.57 7.77
N ASP A 249 16.11 -6.11 6.54
CA ASP A 249 14.97 -6.14 5.62
C ASP A 249 14.17 -7.46 5.69
N LYS A 250 14.08 -8.06 6.89
CA LYS A 250 13.17 -9.18 7.17
C LYS A 250 11.73 -8.67 7.09
N ARG A 251 10.84 -9.42 6.45
CA ARG A 251 9.43 -9.07 6.26
C ARG A 251 8.52 -10.03 7.01
N SER A 252 7.38 -9.52 7.46
CA SER A 252 6.27 -10.36 7.95
C SER A 252 5.83 -11.33 6.85
N LEU A 253 5.73 -12.61 7.21
CA LEU A 253 5.22 -13.68 6.36
C LEU A 253 3.71 -13.53 6.11
N MET A 254 2.97 -13.01 7.10
CA MET A 254 1.51 -12.86 7.03
C MET A 254 1.07 -11.66 6.20
N ARG A 255 1.76 -10.53 6.28
CA ARG A 255 1.34 -9.28 5.63
C ARG A 255 1.05 -9.39 4.12
N PRO A 256 1.86 -10.07 3.29
CA PRO A 256 1.53 -10.32 1.88
C PRO A 256 0.21 -11.06 1.68
N LEU A 257 -0.10 -12.02 2.56
CA LEU A 257 -1.32 -12.84 2.50
C LEU A 257 -2.53 -12.06 3.02
N GLU A 258 -2.39 -11.27 4.08
CA GLU A 258 -3.44 -10.33 4.52
C GLU A 258 -3.79 -9.33 3.39
N THR A 259 -2.77 -8.81 2.71
CA THR A 259 -2.96 -7.94 1.54
C THR A 259 -3.67 -8.67 0.40
N PHE A 260 -3.45 -9.98 0.25
CA PHE A 260 -4.16 -10.81 -0.73
C PHE A 260 -5.67 -10.83 -0.45
N ILE A 261 -6.08 -11.07 0.79
CA ILE A 261 -7.49 -11.01 1.20
C ILE A 261 -8.07 -9.62 0.93
N ASN A 262 -7.30 -8.56 1.15
CA ASN A 262 -7.77 -7.19 0.92
C ASN A 262 -7.95 -6.83 -0.55
N ILE A 263 -7.22 -7.48 -1.47
CA ILE A 263 -7.28 -7.18 -2.91
C ILE A 263 -8.27 -8.09 -3.64
N TYR A 264 -8.40 -9.35 -3.24
CA TYR A 264 -9.17 -10.34 -3.98
C TYR A 264 -10.42 -10.78 -3.22
N LYS A 265 -11.43 -11.22 -3.97
CA LYS A 265 -12.65 -11.88 -3.48
C LYS A 265 -13.04 -13.01 -4.42
N SER A 266 -13.92 -13.91 -3.98
CA SER A 266 -14.53 -14.90 -4.86
C SER A 266 -15.41 -14.25 -5.92
N THR A 267 -15.53 -14.94 -7.06
CA THR A 267 -16.41 -14.54 -8.15
C THR A 267 -17.04 -15.75 -8.82
N GLU A 268 -18.23 -15.57 -9.37
CA GLU A 268 -18.88 -16.54 -10.27
C GLU A 268 -18.69 -16.17 -11.74
N ASN A 269 -18.04 -15.03 -12.02
CA ASN A 269 -17.80 -14.55 -13.37
C ASN A 269 -16.95 -15.55 -14.18
N GLU A 270 -17.29 -15.72 -15.47
CA GLU A 270 -16.49 -16.53 -16.40
C GLU A 270 -15.08 -15.95 -16.61
N LEU A 271 -14.97 -14.62 -16.54
CA LEU A 271 -13.70 -13.90 -16.59
C LEU A 271 -13.21 -13.69 -15.15
N PHE A 272 -12.26 -14.51 -14.73
CA PHE A 272 -11.62 -14.45 -13.42
C PHE A 272 -10.09 -14.38 -13.56
N ILE A 273 -9.41 -13.98 -12.48
CA ILE A 273 -7.94 -13.81 -12.47
C ILE A 273 -7.24 -15.15 -12.33
N ASP A 274 -7.68 -15.95 -11.36
CA ASP A 274 -7.15 -17.28 -11.09
C ASP A 274 -8.20 -18.17 -10.41
N GLU A 275 -7.96 -19.48 -10.42
CA GLU A 275 -8.75 -20.48 -9.71
C GLU A 275 -7.85 -21.22 -8.71
N ILE A 276 -8.18 -21.08 -7.43
CA ILE A 276 -7.36 -21.53 -6.31
C ILE A 276 -8.13 -22.57 -5.52
N GLN A 277 -7.49 -23.70 -5.21
CA GLN A 277 -8.06 -24.68 -4.29
C GLN A 277 -8.06 -24.13 -2.86
N ARG A 278 -9.18 -24.25 -2.17
CA ARG A 278 -9.37 -23.69 -0.83
C ARG A 278 -8.42 -24.29 0.19
N ASP A 279 -8.25 -25.61 0.18
CA ASP A 279 -7.34 -26.28 1.11
C ASP A 279 -5.89 -25.80 0.93
N PHE A 280 -5.51 -25.53 -0.33
CA PHE A 280 -4.21 -24.96 -0.65
C PHE A 280 -4.05 -23.53 -0.12
N LEU A 281 -5.10 -22.71 -0.24
CA LEU A 281 -5.11 -21.37 0.33
C LEU A 281 -4.96 -21.41 1.86
N ILE A 282 -5.75 -22.25 2.54
CA ILE A 282 -5.70 -22.43 4.00
C ILE A 282 -4.31 -22.90 4.42
N GLU A 283 -3.73 -23.88 3.74
CA GLU A 283 -2.41 -24.41 4.09
C GLU A 283 -1.30 -23.37 3.91
N THR A 284 -1.41 -22.53 2.88
CA THR A 284 -0.48 -21.39 2.67
C THR A 284 -0.54 -20.42 3.85
N PHE A 285 -1.74 -20.05 4.29
CA PHE A 285 -1.91 -19.17 5.46
C PHE A 285 -1.45 -19.83 6.76
N ARG A 286 -1.73 -21.13 6.93
CA ARG A 286 -1.30 -21.90 8.11
C ARG A 286 0.23 -21.94 8.20
N THR A 287 0.89 -22.24 7.09
CA THR A 287 2.36 -22.26 7.01
C THR A 287 2.96 -20.91 7.42
N ALA A 288 2.44 -19.81 6.86
CA ALA A 288 2.88 -18.46 7.20
C ALA A 288 2.62 -18.11 8.68
N TYR A 289 1.44 -18.48 9.20
CA TYR A 289 1.06 -18.24 10.58
C TYR A 289 1.95 -19.01 11.55
N SER A 290 2.12 -20.32 11.37
CA SER A 290 2.98 -21.15 12.22
C SER A 290 4.43 -20.69 12.22
N ALA A 291 4.97 -20.33 11.04
CA ALA A 291 6.32 -19.79 10.94
C ALA A 291 6.45 -18.44 11.68
N SER A 292 5.44 -17.58 11.62
CA SER A 292 5.45 -16.30 12.35
C SER A 292 5.40 -16.44 13.88
N GLN A 293 4.78 -17.51 14.41
CA GLN A 293 4.72 -17.78 15.84
C GLN A 293 6.04 -18.35 16.39
N GLY A 294 6.78 -19.11 15.57
CA GLY A 294 8.04 -19.74 15.97
C GLY A 294 9.24 -18.79 16.01
N GLU A 295 9.13 -17.59 15.46
CA GLU A 295 10.25 -16.65 15.32
C GLU A 295 10.51 -15.77 16.56
N GLY A 296 9.80 -15.97 17.68
CA GLY A 296 10.03 -15.22 18.92
C GLY A 296 9.89 -13.69 18.76
N ASP A 297 9.26 -13.27 17.67
CA ASP A 297 9.19 -11.88 17.27
C ASP A 297 8.17 -11.17 18.17
N ASN A 298 8.67 -10.31 19.07
CA ASN A 298 7.90 -9.24 19.73
C ASN A 298 7.33 -8.22 18.72
N HIS A 299 7.42 -8.48 17.42
CA HIS A 299 6.85 -7.65 16.38
C HIS A 299 5.32 -7.71 16.50
N PRO A 300 4.60 -6.58 16.60
CA PRO A 300 3.14 -6.55 16.77
C PRO A 300 2.34 -6.98 15.51
N MET A 301 2.88 -7.87 14.68
CA MET A 301 2.40 -8.17 13.33
C MET A 301 1.92 -9.62 13.15
N SER A 302 0.89 -10.00 13.90
CA SER A 302 -0.49 -9.99 13.40
C SER A 302 -1.41 -10.05 14.62
N LYS A 303 -2.23 -9.02 14.88
CA LYS A 303 -3.26 -9.09 15.94
C LYS A 303 -4.35 -10.13 15.65
N LEU A 304 -4.31 -10.74 14.46
CA LEU A 304 -5.28 -11.71 14.02
C LEU A 304 -4.96 -13.08 14.60
N THR A 305 -5.91 -13.62 15.35
CA THR A 305 -5.93 -15.04 15.71
C THR A 305 -6.12 -15.89 14.46
N TRP A 306 -5.72 -17.16 14.51
CA TRP A 306 -6.02 -18.11 13.44
C TRP A 306 -7.51 -18.14 13.09
N GLN A 307 -8.39 -18.03 14.09
CA GLN A 307 -9.83 -17.95 13.86
C GLN A 307 -10.24 -16.71 13.05
N GLN A 308 -9.65 -15.54 13.33
CA GLN A 308 -9.91 -14.33 12.55
C GLN A 308 -9.41 -14.43 11.11
N ILE A 309 -8.30 -15.15 10.87
CA ILE A 309 -7.80 -15.44 9.53
C ILE A 309 -8.81 -16.32 8.79
N ILE A 310 -9.26 -17.42 9.38
CA ILE A 310 -10.26 -18.31 8.79
C ILE A 310 -11.56 -17.56 8.49
N ASN A 311 -12.07 -16.78 9.45
CA ASN A 311 -13.28 -15.98 9.25
C ASN A 311 -13.12 -14.99 8.08
N SER A 312 -11.93 -14.41 7.92
CA SER A 312 -11.62 -13.52 6.80
C SER A 312 -11.58 -14.27 5.47
N LEU A 313 -11.00 -15.47 5.44
CA LEU A 313 -11.01 -16.32 4.24
C LEU A 313 -12.43 -16.72 3.85
N ASP A 314 -13.25 -17.11 4.82
CA ASP A 314 -14.65 -17.52 4.60
C ASP A 314 -15.48 -16.35 4.09
N SER A 315 -15.34 -15.18 4.70
CA SER A 315 -16.07 -13.98 4.29
C SER A 315 -15.68 -13.49 2.88
N ASN A 316 -14.43 -13.70 2.45
CA ASN A 316 -13.95 -13.16 1.16
C ASN A 316 -14.00 -14.18 0.03
N PHE A 317 -13.89 -15.47 0.33
CA PHE A 317 -13.73 -16.53 -0.67
C PHE A 317 -14.79 -17.63 -0.57
N GLY A 318 -15.63 -17.64 0.47
CA GLY A 318 -16.59 -18.70 0.73
C GLY A 318 -15.91 -20.01 1.13
N ILE A 319 -16.72 -21.07 1.26
CA ILE A 319 -16.31 -22.40 1.73
C ILE A 319 -16.12 -23.43 0.61
N ASN A 320 -16.24 -23.02 -0.65
CA ASN A 320 -16.14 -23.91 -1.81
C ASN A 320 -14.72 -24.47 -1.97
N THR A 321 -14.60 -25.70 -2.47
CA THR A 321 -13.30 -26.36 -2.68
C THR A 321 -12.47 -25.64 -3.75
N SER A 322 -13.10 -25.18 -4.83
CA SER A 322 -12.45 -24.40 -5.89
C SER A 322 -12.95 -22.95 -5.85
N ILE A 323 -12.03 -22.01 -5.77
CA ILE A 323 -12.32 -20.57 -5.61
C ILE A 323 -11.80 -19.85 -6.85
N LYS A 324 -12.71 -19.37 -7.70
CA LYS A 324 -12.39 -18.37 -8.73
C LYS A 324 -12.29 -17.00 -8.08
N ILE A 325 -11.23 -16.25 -8.39
CA ILE A 325 -10.98 -14.95 -7.77
C ILE A 325 -11.04 -13.79 -8.78
N GLU A 326 -11.50 -12.65 -8.30
CA GLU A 326 -11.41 -11.36 -8.99
C GLU A 326 -10.82 -10.28 -8.08
N SER A 327 -10.40 -9.16 -8.67
CA SER A 327 -9.99 -7.98 -7.91
C SER A 327 -11.20 -7.25 -7.36
N LYS A 328 -11.12 -6.80 -6.12
CA LYS A 328 -12.09 -5.86 -5.52
C LYS A 328 -11.99 -4.46 -6.11
N TYR A 329 -10.89 -4.15 -6.79
CA TYR A 329 -10.57 -2.83 -7.30
C TYR A 329 -10.46 -2.83 -8.83
N PRO A 330 -10.78 -1.72 -9.50
CA PRO A 330 -10.70 -1.62 -10.94
C PRO A 330 -9.24 -1.69 -11.42
N TYR A 331 -9.00 -2.42 -12.50
CA TYR A 331 -7.74 -2.46 -13.23
C TYR A 331 -8.01 -2.47 -14.74
N CYS A 332 -7.14 -1.83 -15.51
CA CYS A 332 -7.17 -1.91 -16.97
C CYS A 332 -6.27 -3.02 -17.52
N MET A 333 -5.31 -3.52 -16.72
CA MET A 333 -4.46 -4.64 -17.12
C MET A 333 -4.01 -5.51 -15.95
N LEU A 334 -4.00 -6.82 -16.19
CA LEU A 334 -3.45 -7.82 -15.29
C LEU A 334 -2.00 -8.13 -15.68
N LEU A 335 -1.11 -8.10 -14.69
CA LEU A 335 0.31 -8.44 -14.81
C LEU A 335 0.61 -9.64 -13.92
N ASP A 336 0.86 -10.80 -14.51
CA ASP A 336 1.15 -12.02 -13.76
C ASP A 336 2.66 -12.13 -13.48
N SER A 337 3.06 -11.64 -12.31
CA SER A 337 4.46 -11.66 -11.88
C SER A 337 5.01 -13.06 -11.62
N SER A 338 4.16 -14.10 -11.59
CA SER A 338 4.60 -15.47 -11.41
C SER A 338 5.05 -16.13 -12.71
N LYS A 339 4.55 -15.65 -13.85
CA LYS A 339 4.83 -16.21 -15.17
C LYS A 339 5.85 -15.38 -15.95
N GLU A 340 5.92 -14.08 -15.69
CA GLU A 340 6.73 -13.15 -16.46
C GLU A 340 7.69 -12.36 -15.57
N THR A 341 8.87 -12.03 -16.10
CA THR A 341 9.80 -11.14 -15.42
C THR A 341 9.30 -9.70 -15.47
N ALA A 342 9.75 -8.89 -14.53
CA ALA A 342 9.43 -7.47 -14.53
C ALA A 342 9.93 -6.74 -15.79
N GLU A 343 11.02 -7.21 -16.42
CA GLU A 343 11.52 -6.72 -17.72
C GLU A 343 10.51 -6.97 -18.83
N THR A 344 10.06 -8.22 -18.97
CA THR A 344 9.11 -8.62 -20.02
C THR A 344 7.79 -7.88 -19.86
N LEU A 345 7.28 -7.79 -18.62
CA LEU A 345 6.07 -7.04 -18.32
C LEU A 345 6.23 -5.55 -18.67
N ALA A 346 7.35 -4.92 -18.27
CA ALA A 346 7.58 -3.50 -18.55
C ALA A 346 7.70 -3.21 -20.06
N LEU A 347 8.39 -4.08 -20.81
CA LEU A 347 8.52 -3.97 -22.26
C LEU A 347 7.16 -4.08 -22.97
N ARG A 348 6.30 -5.00 -22.51
CA ARG A 348 4.94 -5.13 -23.06
C ARG A 348 4.13 -3.86 -22.86
N ILE A 349 4.21 -3.24 -21.68
CA ILE A 349 3.50 -1.99 -21.40
C ILE A 349 4.06 -0.85 -22.23
N SER A 350 5.39 -0.71 -22.33
CA SER A 350 5.98 0.40 -23.10
C SER A 350 5.61 0.32 -24.58
N GLN A 351 5.55 -0.88 -25.17
CA GLN A 351 5.10 -1.10 -26.55
C GLN A 351 3.62 -0.76 -26.76
N LEU A 352 2.78 -0.89 -25.73
CA LEU A 352 1.38 -0.49 -25.80
C LEU A 352 1.22 1.02 -25.65
N ALA A 353 2.06 1.66 -24.82
CA ALA A 353 2.08 3.11 -24.66
C ALA A 353 2.53 3.81 -25.96
N SER A 354 3.54 3.28 -26.66
CA SER A 354 4.07 3.87 -27.89
C SER A 354 3.19 3.72 -29.14
N ARG A 355 2.05 3.02 -29.04
CA ARG A 355 1.09 2.83 -30.15
C ARG A 355 -0.04 3.84 -30.16
N LYS A 356 -0.11 4.70 -29.13
CA LYS A 356 -0.93 5.92 -29.14
C LYS A 356 -0.14 7.04 -29.80
#